data_AF-A0A5B8IE21-F1
#
_entry.id   AF-A0A5B8IE21-F1
#
_cell.length_a   1.000
_cell.length_b   1.000
_cell.length_c   1.000
_cell.angle_alpha   90.00
_cell.angle_beta   90.00
_cell.angle_gamma   90.00
#
_symmetry.space_group_name_H-M   'P 1'
#
loop_
_entity.id
_entity.type
_entity.pdbx_description
1 polymer ?
#
loop_
_entity_poly.entity_id
_entity_poly.type
_entity_poly.pdbx_seq_one_letter_code
_entity_poly.pdbx_strand_id
1 'polypeptide(L)' 'MERLGILAGIDEATASARMNQYERGIHTPDFELARRLAAVLHVPACYFYTVEEDLAEMILSFYDTKENPSS' A
#
# COMPACT_ATOMS: atom_id res chain seq x y z
N MET A 1 -10.01 -6.39 -0.82
CA MET A 1 -8.70 -6.60 -1.47
C MET A 1 -8.76 -6.71 -2.99
N GLU A 2 -9.74 -7.41 -3.59
CA GLU A 2 -9.79 -7.65 -5.05
C GLU A 2 -9.75 -6.39 -5.92
N ARG A 3 -10.55 -5.36 -5.60
CA ARG A 3 -10.52 -4.05 -6.29
C ARG A 3 -9.19 -3.31 -6.17
N LEU A 4 -8.46 -3.48 -5.07
CA LEU A 4 -7.16 -2.84 -4.85
C LEU A 4 -6.06 -3.49 -5.72
N GLY A 5 -6.16 -4.82 -5.94
CA GLY A 5 -5.25 -5.54 -6.81
C GLY A 5 -5.38 -5.12 -8.27
N ILE A 6 -6.62 -4.94 -8.74
CA ILE A 6 -6.90 -4.48 -10.12
C ILE A 6 -6.40 -3.05 -10.33
N LEU A 7 -6.65 -2.15 -9.37
CA LEU A 7 -6.15 -0.76 -9.42
C LEU A 7 -4.62 -0.67 -9.34
N ALA A 8 -3.95 -1.61 -8.69
CA ALA A 8 -2.50 -1.72 -8.62
C ALA A 8 -1.86 -2.45 -9.84
N GLY A 9 -2.66 -2.82 -10.85
CA GLY A 9 -2.18 -3.45 -12.07
C GLY A 9 -1.95 -4.97 -11.97
N ILE A 10 -2.62 -5.65 -11.03
CA ILE A 10 -2.70 -7.11 -11.00
C ILE A 10 -3.80 -7.56 -11.96
N ASP A 11 -3.46 -8.47 -12.86
CA ASP A 11 -4.39 -9.08 -13.82
C ASP A 11 -5.61 -9.65 -13.09
N GLU A 12 -6.81 -9.26 -13.55
CA GLU A 12 -8.11 -9.53 -12.92
C GLU A 12 -8.32 -11.03 -12.64
N ALA A 13 -7.76 -11.89 -13.50
CA ALA A 13 -7.84 -13.34 -13.38
C ALA A 13 -7.02 -13.93 -12.21
N THR A 14 -6.05 -13.16 -11.68
CA THR A 14 -5.14 -13.61 -10.61
C THR A 14 -5.20 -12.77 -9.33
N ALA A 15 -5.93 -11.65 -9.36
CA ALA A 15 -6.06 -10.72 -8.25
C ALA A 15 -6.60 -11.39 -6.97
N SER A 16 -7.62 -12.24 -7.09
CA SER A 16 -8.19 -13.00 -5.97
C SER A 16 -7.18 -13.98 -5.35
N ALA A 17 -6.47 -14.75 -6.18
CA ALA A 17 -5.51 -15.75 -5.72
C ALA A 17 -4.27 -15.13 -5.05
N ARG A 18 -3.75 -14.02 -5.60
CA ARG A 18 -2.59 -13.30 -5.03
C ARG A 18 -2.95 -12.56 -3.74
N MET A 19 -4.11 -11.92 -3.69
CA MET A 19 -4.58 -11.27 -2.46
C MET A 19 -4.80 -12.25 -1.31
N ASN A 20 -5.34 -13.44 -1.59
CA ASN A 20 -5.49 -14.51 -0.60
C ASN A 20 -4.13 -15.04 -0.10
N GLN A 21 -3.06 -14.96 -0.89
CA GLN A 21 -1.70 -15.32 -0.46
C GLN A 21 -1.04 -14.21 0.40
N TYR A 22 -1.32 -12.94 0.11
CA TYR A 22 -0.90 -11.81 0.92
C TYR A 22 -1.60 -11.78 2.29
N GLU A 23 -2.91 -12.02 2.33
CA GLU A 23 -3.69 -12.11 3.59
C GLU A 23 -3.21 -13.25 4.51
N ARG A 24 -2.67 -14.32 3.93
CA ARG A 24 -2.20 -15.50 4.67
C ARG A 24 -0.70 -15.43 5.02
N GLY A 25 -0.02 -14.34 4.67
CA GLY A 25 1.40 -14.13 4.98
C GLY A 25 2.37 -15.08 4.27
N ILE A 26 1.93 -15.73 3.17
CA ILE A 26 2.73 -16.77 2.48
C ILE A 26 3.74 -16.13 1.51
N HIS A 27 3.40 -14.99 0.92
CA HIS A 27 4.30 -14.22 0.07
C HIS A 27 4.25 -12.75 0.49
N THR A 28 5.41 -12.11 0.65
CA THR A 28 5.49 -10.66 0.78
C THR A 28 5.36 -10.03 -0.61
N PRO A 29 4.53 -8.98 -0.80
CA PRO A 29 4.52 -8.25 -2.06
C PRO A 29 5.92 -7.72 -2.33
N ASP A 30 6.36 -7.78 -3.58
CA ASP A 30 7.61 -7.11 -3.96
C ASP A 30 7.46 -5.59 -3.74
N PHE A 31 8.58 -4.90 -3.62
CA PHE A 31 8.59 -3.48 -3.33
C PHE A 31 7.84 -2.66 -4.41
N GLU A 32 7.82 -3.15 -5.66
CA GLU A 32 7.10 -2.49 -6.75
C GLU A 32 5.58 -2.59 -6.57
N LEU A 33 5.06 -3.73 -6.13
CA LEU A 33 3.66 -3.87 -5.78
C LEU A 33 3.29 -3.02 -4.56
N ALA A 34 4.13 -3.00 -3.52
CA ALA A 34 3.92 -2.12 -2.36
C ALA A 34 3.85 -0.64 -2.77
N ARG A 35 4.71 -0.21 -3.71
CA ARG A 35 4.70 1.15 -4.27
C ARG A 35 3.42 1.46 -5.03
N ARG A 36 2.90 0.52 -5.83
CA ARG A 36 1.62 0.68 -6.55
C ARG A 36 0.44 0.74 -5.61
N LEU A 37 0.42 -0.09 -4.58
CA LEU A 37 -0.60 -0.05 -3.53
C LEU A 37 -0.58 1.29 -2.79
N ALA A 38 0.61 1.80 -2.47
CA ALA A 38 0.80 3.12 -1.84
C ALA A 38 0.21 4.25 -2.68
N ALA A 39 0.47 4.23 -3.99
CA ALA A 39 -0.08 5.22 -4.91
C ALA A 39 -1.62 5.20 -4.97
N VAL A 40 -2.23 4.00 -4.96
CA VAL A 40 -3.70 3.84 -4.96
C VAL A 40 -4.31 4.29 -3.63
N LEU A 41 -3.60 4.05 -2.52
CA LEU A 41 -4.07 4.37 -1.17
C LEU A 41 -3.73 5.81 -0.74
N HIS A 42 -3.03 6.58 -1.56
CA HIS A 42 -2.53 7.91 -1.23
C HIS A 42 -1.71 7.94 0.07
N VAL A 43 -0.86 6.91 0.26
CA VAL A 43 0.06 6.82 1.40
C VAL A 43 1.48 6.59 0.90
N PRO A 44 2.53 6.97 1.65
CA PRO A 44 3.90 6.70 1.23
C PRO A 44 4.22 5.21 1.36
N ALA A 45 4.99 4.65 0.42
CA ALA A 45 5.31 3.21 0.40
C ALA A 45 6.04 2.72 1.66
N CYS A 46 6.80 3.59 2.34
CA CYS A 46 7.44 3.26 3.61
C CYS A 46 6.44 2.96 4.74
N TYR A 47 5.21 3.46 4.65
CA TYR A 47 4.15 3.18 5.62
C TYR A 47 3.90 1.68 5.78
N PHE A 48 3.94 0.89 4.69
CA PHE A 48 3.73 -0.57 4.76
C PHE A 48 4.82 -1.35 5.49
N TYR A 49 5.98 -0.73 5.69
CA TYR A 49 7.15 -1.35 6.33
C TYR A 49 7.45 -0.75 7.71
N THR A 50 6.59 0.15 8.19
CA THR A 50 6.73 0.79 9.50
C THR A 50 5.88 0.00 10.50
N VAL A 51 6.50 -0.48 11.57
CA VAL A 51 5.83 -1.32 12.58
C VAL A 51 5.35 -0.49 13.76
N GLU A 52 6.09 0.57 14.05
CA GLU A 52 5.90 1.49 15.14
C GLU A 52 4.75 2.43 14.80
N GLU A 53 3.65 2.31 15.55
CA GLU A 53 2.41 3.08 15.32
C GLU A 53 2.67 4.60 15.30
N ASP A 54 3.42 5.10 16.29
CA ASP A 54 3.78 6.53 16.40
C ASP A 54 4.58 7.03 15.17
N LEU A 55 5.44 6.18 14.62
CA LEU A 55 6.23 6.51 13.43
C LEU A 55 5.36 6.48 12.17
N ALA A 56 4.44 5.52 12.08
CA ALA A 56 3.51 5.39 10.97
C ALA A 56 2.58 6.61 10.89
N GLU A 57 2.09 7.11 12.02
CA GLU A 57 1.30 8.35 12.11
C GLU A 57 2.12 9.58 11.67
N MET A 58 3.37 9.68 12.09
CA MET A 58 4.27 10.78 11.68
C MET A 58 4.51 10.77 10.16
N ILE A 59 4.72 9.59 9.59
CA ILE A 59 4.92 9.40 8.16
C ILE A 59 3.69 9.85 7.36
N LEU A 60 2.48 9.47 7.81
CA LEU A 60 1.23 9.89 7.17
C LEU A 60 1.05 11.42 7.26
N SER A 61 1.25 11.99 8.44
CA SER A 61 1.10 13.43 8.67
C SER A 61 2.05 14.26 7.80
N PHE A 62 3.29 13.80 7.66
CA PHE A 62 4.28 14.43 6.78
C PHE A 62 3.90 14.33 5.30
N TYR A 63 3.34 13.19 4.88
CA TYR A 63 2.95 12.95 3.49
C TYR A 63 1.74 13.81 3.07
N ASP A 64 0.73 13.92 3.94
CA ASP A 64 -0.46 14.77 3.71
C ASP A 64 -0.09 16.24 3.48
N THR A 65 0.91 16.74 4.22
CA THR A 65 1.42 18.12 4.08
C THR A 65 2.08 18.36 2.72
N LYS A 66 2.57 17.32 2.04
CA LYS A 66 3.19 17.42 0.71
C LYS A 66 2.18 17.37 -0.44
N GLU A 67 1.13 16.57 -0.29
CA GLU A 67 0.05 16.45 -1.28
C GLU A 67 -0.97 17.60 -1.18
N ASN A 68 -1.02 18.31 -0.04
CA ASN A 68 -1.90 19.45 0.14
C ASN A 68 -1.16 20.65 0.80
N PRO A 69 -0.47 21.50 0.03
CA PRO A 69 0.32 22.63 0.56
C PRO A 69 -0.51 23.79 1.12
N SER A 70 -1.77 23.56 1.53
CA SER A 70 -2.76 24.60 1.88
C SER A 70 -3.31 24.53 3.31
N SER A 71 -2.81 23.63 4.17
CA SER A 71 -3.27 23.51 5.57
C SER A 71 -2.28 24.10 6.56
#